data_AF-A0A1Z4QU07-F1
#
_entry.id   AF-A0A1Z4QU07-F1
#
_cell.length_a   1.000
_cell.length_b   1.000
_cell.length_c   1.000
_cell.angle_alpha   90.00
_cell.angle_beta   90.00
_cell.angle_gamma   90.00
#
_symmetry.space_group_name_H-M   'P 1'
#
loop_
_entity.id
_entity.type
_entity.pdbx_description
1 polymer ?
#
loop_
_entity_poly.entity_id
_entity_poly.type
_entity_poly.pdbx_seq_one_letter_code
_entity_poly.pdbx_strand_id
1 'polypeptide(L)'
;MDNCSIHKSEEIEKLIEAAGAKLIYLPPYSPDFSPIENCWSKLKNLLRSIGARSYPDLAKAIETAFSQGQVSLNDIHNWFTHCCYCTSLD
;
A
#
# COMPACT_ATOMS: atom_id res chain seq x y z
N MET A 1 -9.08 2.46 2.76
CA MET A 1 -9.45 1.49 1.71
C MET A 1 -10.04 2.26 0.55
N ASP A 2 -9.69 1.93 -0.69
CA ASP A 2 -10.31 2.60 -1.84
C ASP A 2 -11.83 2.32 -1.90
N ASN A 3 -12.54 3.08 -2.71
CA ASN A 3 -14.00 3.07 -2.76
C ASN A 3 -14.57 2.04 -3.77
N CYS A 4 -13.78 1.04 -4.18
CA CYS A 4 -14.23 0.00 -5.10
C CYS A 4 -15.41 -0.80 -4.53
N SER A 5 -16.38 -1.18 -5.35
CA SER A 5 -17.59 -1.87 -4.90
C SER A 5 -17.30 -3.20 -4.21
N ILE A 6 -16.23 -3.90 -4.62
CA ILE A 6 -15.80 -5.17 -4.01
C ILE A 6 -15.36 -5.03 -2.55
N HIS A 7 -15.02 -3.81 -2.11
CA HIS A 7 -14.61 -3.53 -0.74
C HIS A 7 -15.80 -3.25 0.20
N LYS A 8 -17.02 -3.05 -0.33
CA LYS A 8 -18.19 -2.58 0.44
C LYS A 8 -19.07 -3.69 1.00
N SER A 9 -18.48 -4.82 1.39
CA SER A 9 -19.23 -5.90 2.02
C SER A 9 -19.37 -5.66 3.53
N GLU A 10 -20.57 -5.82 4.07
CA GLU A 10 -20.80 -5.79 5.52
C GLU A 10 -19.94 -6.81 6.27
N GLU A 11 -19.63 -7.95 5.64
CA GLU A 11 -18.77 -8.98 6.22
C GLU A 11 -17.32 -8.50 6.35
N ILE A 12 -16.82 -7.77 5.34
CA ILE A 12 -15.46 -7.20 5.36
C ILE A 12 -15.34 -6.18 6.51
N GLU A 13 -16.33 -5.31 6.67
CA GLU A 13 -16.36 -4.32 7.76
C GLU A 13 -16.33 -4.99 9.14
N LYS A 14 -17.20 -5.99 9.36
CA LYS A 14 -17.24 -6.75 10.62
C LYS A 14 -15.91 -7.44 10.93
N LEU A 15 -15.26 -8.04 9.93
CA LEU A 15 -13.96 -8.71 10.11
C LEU A 15 -12.85 -7.73 10.45
N ILE A 16 -12.83 -6.56 9.83
CA ILE A 16 -11.84 -5.50 10.11
C ILE A 16 -12.02 -4.96 11.54
N GLU A 17 -13.26 -4.68 11.94
CA GLU A 17 -13.56 -4.19 13.29
C GLU A 17 -13.29 -5.24 14.37
N ALA A 18 -13.59 -6.52 14.09
CA ALA A 18 -13.25 -7.62 15.01
C ALA A 18 -11.74 -7.76 15.23
N ALA A 19 -10.90 -7.34 14.29
CA ALA A 19 -9.45 -7.27 14.43
C ALA A 19 -8.97 -6.02 15.20
N GLY A 20 -9.88 -5.15 15.65
CA GLY A 20 -9.57 -3.91 16.37
C GLY A 20 -9.16 -2.74 15.46
N ALA A 21 -9.33 -2.87 14.14
CA ALA A 21 -9.03 -1.81 13.19
C ALA A 21 -10.30 -1.01 12.84
N LYS A 22 -10.12 0.27 12.47
CA LYS A 22 -11.20 1.11 11.97
C LYS A 22 -11.18 1.15 10.45
N LEU A 23 -12.29 0.80 9.81
CA LEU A 23 -12.44 0.92 8.36
C LEU A 23 -12.67 2.39 7.97
N ILE A 24 -11.80 2.91 7.11
CA ILE A 24 -11.90 4.26 6.52
C ILE A 24 -11.89 4.11 5.00
N TYR A 25 -12.98 4.49 4.36
CA TYR A 25 -13.07 4.57 2.91
C TYR A 25 -12.54 5.91 2.40
N LEU A 26 -11.80 5.89 1.31
CA LEU A 26 -11.37 7.10 0.63
C LEU A 26 -12.52 7.72 -0.17
N PRO A 27 -12.57 9.06 -0.33
CA PRO A 27 -13.48 9.69 -1.27
C PRO A 27 -13.26 9.13 -2.70
N PRO A 28 -14.31 9.13 -3.55
CA PRO A 28 -14.17 8.72 -4.94
C PRO A 28 -13.03 9.45 -5.65
N TYR A 29 -12.26 8.73 -6.46
CA TYR A 29 -11.14 9.27 -7.25
C TYR A 29 -10.09 10.03 -6.43
N SER A 30 -9.84 9.62 -5.19
CA SER A 30 -8.81 10.22 -4.32
C SER A 30 -7.60 9.29 -4.07
N PRO A 31 -6.86 8.89 -5.11
CA PRO A 31 -5.66 8.06 -4.96
C PRO A 31 -4.56 8.77 -4.16
N ASP A 32 -4.56 10.10 -4.13
CA ASP A 32 -3.59 10.92 -3.39
C ASP A 32 -3.65 10.68 -1.87
N PHE A 33 -4.79 10.18 -1.37
CA PHE A 33 -4.97 9.77 0.03
C PHE A 33 -4.65 8.29 0.27
N SER A 34 -3.97 7.61 -0.66
CA SER A 34 -3.67 6.18 -0.54
C SER A 34 -2.16 5.94 -0.48
N PRO A 35 -1.57 5.70 0.73
CA PRO A 35 -0.14 5.48 0.87
C PRO A 35 0.40 4.30 0.05
N ILE A 36 -0.46 3.31 -0.27
CA ILE A 36 -0.07 2.14 -1.07
C ILE A 36 0.32 2.52 -2.50
N GLU A 37 -0.17 3.63 -3.04
CA GLU A 37 0.18 4.09 -4.39
C GLU A 37 1.66 4.47 -4.48
N ASN A 38 2.17 5.17 -3.45
CA ASN A 38 3.58 5.51 -3.33
C ASN A 38 4.46 4.26 -3.17
N CYS A 39 3.99 3.29 -2.38
CA CYS A 39 4.65 1.98 -2.24
C CYS A 39 4.75 1.26 -3.59
N TRP A 40 3.63 1.12 -4.31
CA TRP A 40 3.61 0.49 -5.63
C TRP A 40 4.46 1.23 -6.66
N SER A 41 4.52 2.56 -6.61
CA SER A 41 5.41 3.35 -7.47
C SER A 41 6.87 2.94 -7.29
N LYS A 42 7.35 2.88 -6.04
CA LYS A 42 8.72 2.45 -5.72
C LYS A 42 8.99 1.00 -6.14
N LEU A 43 8.09 0.08 -5.79
CA LEU A 43 8.23 -1.33 -6.14
C LEU A 43 8.25 -1.56 -7.65
N LYS A 44 7.35 -0.91 -8.41
CA LYS A 44 7.33 -1.02 -9.87
C LYS A 44 8.64 -0.53 -10.49
N ASN A 45 9.27 0.49 -9.93
CA ASN A 45 10.57 0.95 -10.42
C ASN A 45 11.68 -0.09 -10.19
N LEU A 46 11.70 -0.75 -9.04
CA LEU A 46 12.62 -1.86 -8.75
C LEU A 46 12.36 -3.07 -9.67
N LEU A 47 11.10 -3.45 -9.86
CA LEU A 47 10.76 -4.57 -10.75
C LEU A 47 11.13 -4.29 -12.21
N ARG A 48 10.98 -3.03 -12.65
CA ARG A 48 11.41 -2.60 -14.00
C ARG A 48 12.91 -2.69 -14.18
N SER A 49 13.72 -2.36 -13.16
CA SER A 49 15.17 -2.48 -13.25
C SER A 49 15.63 -3.94 -13.25
N ILE A 50 14.94 -4.83 -12.53
CA ILE A 50 15.21 -6.27 -12.54
C ILE A 50 14.86 -6.89 -13.91
N GLY A 51 13.75 -6.46 -14.51
CA GLY A 51 13.42 -6.84 -15.88
C GLY A 51 13.06 -8.32 -16.07
N ALA A 52 12.46 -8.96 -15.06
CA ALA A 52 11.99 -10.35 -15.13
C ALA A 52 11.08 -10.59 -16.35
N ARG A 53 11.19 -11.79 -16.96
CA ARG A 53 10.46 -12.19 -18.18
C ARG A 53 9.66 -13.49 -18.03
N SER A 54 9.66 -14.06 -16.83
CA SER A 54 8.87 -15.23 -16.47
C SER A 54 8.10 -14.97 -15.17
N TYR A 55 7.01 -15.69 -14.96
CA TYR A 55 6.24 -15.61 -13.71
C TYR A 55 7.07 -16.00 -12.46
N PRO A 56 7.85 -17.11 -12.47
CA PRO A 56 8.72 -17.44 -11.34
C PRO A 56 9.75 -16.35 -11.02
N ASP A 57 10.36 -15.77 -12.05
CA ASP A 57 11.35 -14.70 -11.84
C ASP A 57 10.70 -13.42 -11.32
N LEU A 58 9.48 -13.10 -11.78
CA LEU A 58 8.72 -11.96 -11.27
C LEU A 58 8.34 -12.15 -9.79
N ALA A 59 7.88 -13.34 -9.41
CA ALA A 59 7.56 -13.65 -8.01
C ALA A 59 8.79 -13.46 -7.11
N LYS A 60 9.94 -14.01 -7.52
CA LYS A 60 11.23 -13.81 -6.82
C LYS A 60 11.66 -12.34 -6.80
N ALA A 61 11.42 -11.60 -7.87
CA ALA A 61 11.72 -10.16 -7.93
C ALA A 61 10.86 -9.37 -6.95
N ILE A 62 9.58 -9.71 -6.78
CA ILE A 62 8.67 -9.10 -5.79
C ILE A 62 9.17 -9.40 -4.38
N GLU A 63 9.50 -10.65 -4.06
CA GLU A 63 10.08 -11.02 -2.76
C GLU A 63 11.35 -10.23 -2.46
N THR A 64 12.24 -10.11 -3.46
CA THR A 64 13.48 -9.34 -3.34
C THR A 64 13.21 -7.85 -3.13
N ALA A 65 12.22 -7.28 -3.82
CA ALA A 65 11.85 -5.87 -3.72
C ALA A 65 11.20 -5.50 -2.37
N PHE A 66 10.55 -6.45 -1.69
CA PHE A 66 10.08 -6.25 -0.31
C PHE A 66 11.15 -6.59 0.74
N SER A 67 12.08 -7.48 0.40
CA SER A 67 13.19 -7.85 1.25
C SER A 67 14.32 -6.81 1.18
N GLN A 68 15.36 -6.98 2.00
CA GLN A 68 16.60 -6.20 1.91
C GLN A 68 16.44 -4.68 2.14
N GLY A 69 15.38 -4.25 2.85
CA GLY A 69 15.22 -2.85 3.26
C GLY A 69 14.93 -1.87 2.13
N GLN A 70 14.52 -2.36 0.95
CA GLN A 70 14.13 -1.50 -0.18
C GLN A 70 12.90 -0.65 0.14
N VAL A 71 12.00 -1.16 0.98
CA VAL A 71 10.95 -0.38 1.65
C VAL A 71 11.35 -0.23 3.12
N SER A 72 11.79 0.97 3.49
CA SER A 72 12.21 1.30 4.85
C SER A 72 11.04 1.85 5.68
N LEU A 73 11.21 1.86 7.00
CA LEU A 73 10.25 2.54 7.89
C LEU A 73 10.11 4.04 7.58
N ASN A 74 11.20 4.68 7.13
CA ASN A 74 11.17 6.08 6.72
C ASN A 74 10.35 6.28 5.45
N ASP A 75 10.41 5.35 4.49
CA ASP A 75 9.53 5.38 3.32
C ASP A 75 8.06 5.32 3.74
N ILE A 76 7.71 4.34 4.60
CA ILE A 76 6.35 4.16 5.10
C ILE A 76 5.86 5.43 5.80
N HIS A 77 6.65 5.95 6.75
CA HIS A 77 6.31 7.18 7.45
C HIS A 77 6.06 8.34 6.48
N ASN A 78 6.98 8.56 5.53
CA ASN A 78 6.85 9.67 4.58
C ASN A 78 5.65 9.51 3.63
N TRP A 79 5.28 8.28 3.25
CA TRP A 79 4.08 8.05 2.44
C TRP A 79 2.79 8.35 3.21
N PHE A 80 2.72 7.98 4.49
CA PHE A 80 1.58 8.33 5.33
C PHE A 80 1.51 9.83 5.62
N THR A 81 2.64 10.49 5.86
CA THR A 81 2.73 11.96 5.96
C THR A 81 2.27 12.65 4.68
N HIS A 82 2.74 12.16 3.52
CA HIS A 82 2.35 12.69 2.21
C HIS A 82 0.84 12.60 1.96
N CYS A 83 0.20 11.52 2.43
CA CYS A 83 -1.24 11.31 2.34
C CYS A 83 -2.04 11.96 3.50
N CYS A 84 -1.43 12.87 4.27
CA CYS A 84 -2.05 13.60 5.37
C CYS A 84 -2.49 12.75 6.58
N TYR A 85 -1.93 11.56 6.78
CA TYR A 85 -2.25 10.69 7.93
C TYR A 85 -1.29 10.83 9.11
N CYS A 86 -0.09 11.37 8.87
CA CYS A 86 0.84 11.73 9.93
C CYS A 86 0.93 13.26 9.98
N THR A 87 0.01 13.88 10.71
CA THR A 87 0.19 15.26 11.16
C THR A 87 1.17 15.23 12.34
N SER A 88 2.02 16.26 12.47
CA SER A 88 2.97 16.41 13.56
C SER A 88 2.38 15.98 14.91
N LEU A 89 3.17 15.26 15.70
CA LEU A 89 2.90 15.11 17.13
C LEU A 89 2.77 16.52 17.71
N ASP A 90 1.64 16.82 18.34
CA ASP A 90 1.69 17.74 19.48
C ASP A 90 2.66 17.18 20.53
#